data_AF-A0AAD7ETF4-F1
#
_entry.id   AF-A0AAD7ETF4-F1
#
_cell.length_a   1.000
_cell.length_b   1.000
_cell.length_c   1.000
_cell.angle_alpha   90.00
_cell.angle_beta   90.00
_cell.angle_gamma   90.00
#
_symmetry.space_group_name_H-M   'P 1'
#
loop_
_entity.id
_entity.type
_entity.pdbx_description
1 polymer ?
#
loop_
_entity_poly.entity_id
_entity_poly.type
_entity_poly.pdbx_seq_one_letter_code
_entity_poly.pdbx_strand_id
1 'polypeptide(L)'
;WNLHPLGGTRNKGQSPADICFVSETQHGVDEDQPGVHPIILEEYYGVQDDLDDEWEDIYNMIAADQTPDVRHDAIDVPTHNSPFSPELEAVFFETLGTVKALNIVPEGFDLDLDAYPLRESIHLGRGGKRILVLLPLDIWWPRALLWSQGLNLMT
;
A
#
# COMPACT_ATOMS: atom_id res chain seq x y z
N TRP A 1 -0.66 11.34 16.41
CA TRP A 1 -0.77 12.41 15.40
C TRP A 1 0.60 12.96 15.05
N ASN A 2 0.73 13.58 13.87
CA ASN A 2 2.00 14.04 13.31
C ASN A 2 2.60 15.20 14.14
N LEU A 3 3.88 15.07 14.53
CA LEU A 3 4.61 16.05 15.36
C LEU A 3 5.54 16.95 14.54
N HIS A 4 5.60 16.76 13.22
CA HIS A 4 6.47 17.57 12.39
C HIS A 4 5.90 18.97 12.17
N PRO A 5 6.72 20.04 12.32
CA PRO A 5 6.34 21.40 11.99
C PRO A 5 5.84 21.53 10.56
N LEU A 6 4.71 22.21 10.37
CA LEU A 6 4.22 22.54 9.04
C LEU A 6 5.07 23.66 8.43
N GLY A 7 5.52 23.47 7.19
CA GLY A 7 6.26 24.48 6.45
C GLY A 7 5.38 25.67 6.03
N GLY A 8 6.00 26.85 5.91
CA GLY A 8 5.35 28.06 5.41
C GLY A 8 5.19 29.17 6.47
N THR A 9 5.19 30.42 6.03
CA THR A 9 5.14 31.62 6.88
C THR A 9 3.85 31.75 7.69
N ARG A 10 2.77 31.09 7.24
CA ARG A 10 1.45 31.14 7.87
C ARG A 10 1.35 30.33 9.16
N ASN A 11 2.09 29.23 9.26
CA ASN A 11 1.93 28.26 10.36
C ASN A 11 2.99 28.44 11.47
N LYS A 12 3.89 29.44 11.34
CA LYS A 12 4.89 29.82 12.35
C LYS A 12 5.70 28.64 12.94
N GLY A 13 5.88 27.55 12.17
CA GLY A 13 6.58 26.35 12.62
C GLY A 13 5.81 25.49 13.63
N GLN A 14 4.49 25.68 13.77
CA GLN A 14 3.65 24.84 14.61
C GLN A 14 3.40 23.49 13.93
N SER A 15 3.44 22.41 14.72
CA SER A 15 3.01 21.10 14.26
C SER A 15 1.48 21.00 14.27
N PRO A 16 0.88 20.05 13.52
CA PRO A 16 -0.55 19.77 13.62
C PRO A 16 -1.01 19.50 15.06
N ALA A 17 -0.17 18.82 15.86
CA ALA A 17 -0.46 18.57 17.28
C ALA A 17 -0.52 19.86 18.10
N ASP A 18 0.39 20.83 17.86
CA ASP A 18 0.37 22.12 18.54
C ASP A 18 -0.88 22.93 18.19
N ILE A 19 -1.30 22.88 16.92
CA ILE A 19 -2.49 23.59 16.44
C ILE A 19 -3.75 23.02 17.10
N CYS A 20 -3.88 21.69 17.17
CA CYS A 20 -5.01 21.05 17.83
C CYS A 20 -5.03 21.35 19.35
N PHE A 21 -3.89 21.27 20.02
CA PHE A 21 -3.81 21.60 21.45
C PHE A 21 -4.21 23.06 21.74
N VAL A 22 -3.77 24.00 20.91
CA VAL A 22 -4.18 25.42 21.02
C VAL A 22 -5.68 25.57 20.76
N SER A 23 -6.24 24.83 19.79
CA SER A 23 -7.67 24.85 19.50
C SER A 23 -8.48 24.35 20.69
N GLU A 24 -8.14 23.19 21.26
CA GLU A 24 -8.83 22.59 22.40
C GLU A 24 -8.78 23.49 23.64
N THR A 25 -7.66 24.16 23.89
CA THR A 25 -7.51 25.06 25.04
C THR A 25 -8.23 26.39 24.88
N GLN A 26 -8.37 26.90 23.65
CA GLN A 26 -9.03 28.20 23.39
C GLN A 26 -10.53 28.08 23.14
N HIS A 27 -10.95 27.02 22.44
CA HIS A 27 -12.33 26.85 21.97
C HIS A 27 -13.04 25.71 22.69
N GLY A 28 -12.33 24.92 23.51
CA GLY A 28 -12.86 23.71 24.10
C GLY A 28 -12.79 22.53 23.14
N VAL A 29 -13.24 21.37 23.63
CA VAL A 29 -13.54 20.21 22.78
C VAL A 29 -15.04 20.30 22.51
N ASP A 30 -15.43 20.51 21.26
CA ASP A 30 -16.82 20.32 20.86
C ASP A 30 -17.13 18.83 21.04
N GLU A 31 -17.83 18.49 22.12
CA GLU A 31 -18.50 17.20 22.19
C GLU A 31 -19.59 17.22 21.13
N ASP A 32 -19.40 16.46 20.06
CA ASP A 32 -20.39 16.25 19.00
C ASP A 32 -21.78 16.08 19.65
N GLN A 33 -22.65 17.07 19.43
CA GLN A 33 -23.91 17.26 20.14
C GLN A 33 -24.66 15.93 20.38
N PRO A 34 -24.74 15.43 21.62
CA PRO A 34 -25.45 14.18 21.87
C PRO A 34 -26.95 14.46 21.76
N GLY A 35 -27.57 14.03 20.66
CA GLY A 35 -29.04 14.05 20.50
C GLY A 35 -29.59 14.71 19.24
N VAL A 36 -28.76 15.06 18.26
CA VAL A 36 -29.27 15.52 16.95
C VAL A 36 -29.93 14.34 16.23
N HIS A 37 -31.22 14.49 15.92
CA HIS A 37 -31.97 13.45 15.21
C HIS A 37 -31.38 13.25 13.80
N PRO A 38 -31.25 12.00 13.30
CA PRO A 38 -30.62 11.71 12.01
C PRO A 38 -31.16 12.54 10.83
N ILE A 39 -32.45 12.87 10.86
CA ILE A 39 -33.10 13.71 9.84
C ILE A 39 -32.55 15.14 9.82
N ILE A 40 -32.21 15.71 10.98
CA ILE A 40 -31.62 17.07 11.05
C ILE A 40 -30.18 17.04 10.53
N LEU A 41 -29.45 15.94 10.76
CA LEU A 41 -28.14 15.73 10.15
C LEU A 41 -28.26 15.57 8.64
N GLU A 42 -29.29 14.88 8.15
CA GLU A 42 -29.56 14.73 6.71
C GLU A 42 -29.97 16.04 6.04
N GLU A 43 -30.70 16.92 6.74
CA GLU A 43 -31.08 18.24 6.21
C GLU A 43 -29.89 19.22 6.06
N TYR A 44 -28.91 19.15 6.96
CA TYR A 44 -27.76 20.09 6.98
C TYR A 44 -26.45 19.50 6.45
N TYR A 45 -26.26 18.19 6.56
CA TYR A 45 -25.06 17.44 6.15
C TYR A 45 -25.37 16.28 5.20
N GLY A 46 -26.64 16.09 4.81
CA GLY A 46 -26.97 15.16 3.75
C GLY A 46 -26.20 15.57 2.51
N VAL A 47 -25.49 14.60 1.94
CA VAL A 47 -24.90 14.74 0.62
C VAL A 47 -26.10 14.85 -0.32
N GLN A 48 -26.43 16.09 -0.70
CA GLN A 48 -27.25 16.33 -1.86
C GLN A 48 -26.52 15.63 -3.01
N ASP A 49 -27.18 14.67 -3.64
CA ASP A 49 -26.69 13.84 -4.77
C ASP A 49 -26.52 14.69 -6.05
N ASP A 50 -26.17 15.95 -5.87
CA ASP A 50 -25.96 16.98 -6.89
C ASP A 50 -24.50 16.97 -7.37
N LEU A 51 -23.69 16.02 -6.89
CA LEU A 51 -22.24 15.92 -7.16
C LEU A 51 -21.90 15.11 -8.41
N ASP A 52 -22.86 14.40 -9.02
CA ASP A 52 -22.58 13.53 -10.17
C ASP A 52 -21.96 14.29 -11.35
N ASP A 53 -22.44 15.50 -11.65
CA ASP A 53 -21.91 16.33 -12.74
C ASP A 53 -20.50 16.86 -12.45
N GLU A 54 -20.21 17.25 -11.19
CA GLU A 54 -18.92 17.84 -10.80
C GLU A 54 -17.81 16.79 -10.70
N TRP A 55 -18.15 15.55 -10.31
CA TRP A 55 -17.22 14.43 -10.33
C TRP A 55 -16.86 14.00 -11.75
N GLU A 56 -17.80 14.00 -12.68
CA GLU A 56 -17.55 13.60 -14.07
C GLU A 56 -16.56 14.56 -14.76
N ASP A 57 -16.66 15.86 -14.49
CA ASP A 57 -15.68 16.86 -14.95
C ASP A 57 -14.28 16.61 -14.36
N ILE A 58 -14.18 16.25 -13.08
CA ILE A 58 -12.91 15.91 -12.43
C ILE A 58 -12.31 14.63 -13.04
N TYR A 59 -13.11 13.60 -13.27
CA TYR A 59 -12.66 12.36 -13.93
C TYR A 59 -12.14 12.63 -15.35
N ASN A 60 -12.87 13.44 -16.12
CA ASN A 60 -12.48 13.81 -17.48
C ASN A 60 -11.18 14.64 -17.49
N MET A 61 -11.00 15.54 -16.54
CA MET A 61 -9.76 16.32 -16.39
C MET A 61 -8.56 15.42 -16.06
N ILE A 62 -8.71 14.50 -15.10
CA ILE A 62 -7.66 13.54 -14.72
C ILE A 62 -7.31 12.62 -15.91
N ALA A 63 -8.33 12.12 -16.62
CA ALA A 63 -8.12 11.26 -17.80
C ALA A 63 -7.37 12.00 -18.91
N ALA A 64 -7.72 13.26 -19.19
CA ALA A 64 -7.04 14.10 -20.19
C ALA A 64 -5.58 14.35 -19.83
N ASP A 65 -5.28 14.64 -18.57
CA ASP A 65 -3.91 14.87 -18.09
C ASP A 65 -3.04 13.60 -18.13
N GLN A 66 -3.62 12.42 -17.88
CA GLN A 66 -2.89 11.14 -17.89
C GLN A 66 -2.75 10.52 -19.28
N THR A 67 -3.65 10.82 -20.21
CA THR A 67 -3.65 10.28 -21.59
C THR A 67 -2.29 10.37 -22.32
N PRO A 68 -1.55 11.51 -22.32
CA PRO A 68 -0.26 11.58 -23.01
C PRO A 68 0.84 10.69 -22.41
N ASP A 69 0.69 10.25 -21.15
CA ASP A 69 1.66 9.40 -20.46
C ASP A 69 1.36 7.90 -20.63
N VAL A 70 0.15 7.52 -21.06
CA VAL A 70 -0.22 6.14 -21.40
C VAL A 70 0.16 5.86 -22.86
N ARG A 71 1.32 5.23 -23.06
CA ARG A 71 1.89 4.96 -24.41
C ARG A 71 1.61 3.56 -24.94
N HIS A 72 0.81 2.77 -24.25
CA HIS A 72 0.45 1.42 -24.66
C HIS A 72 -1.07 1.25 -24.57
N ASP A 73 -1.60 0.41 -25.45
CA ASP A 73 -2.98 -0.06 -25.32
C ASP A 73 -3.15 -0.75 -23.95
N ALA A 74 -4.38 -0.78 -23.44
CA ALA A 74 -4.68 -1.50 -22.21
C ALA A 74 -4.24 -2.96 -22.37
N ILE A 75 -3.46 -3.46 -21.41
CA ILE A 75 -3.11 -4.87 -21.38
C ILE A 75 -4.38 -5.62 -21.01
N ASP A 76 -4.75 -6.63 -21.81
CA ASP A 76 -5.89 -7.48 -21.51
C ASP A 76 -5.73 -8.06 -20.09
N VAL A 77 -6.68 -7.70 -19.23
CA VAL A 77 -6.70 -8.19 -17.86
C VAL A 77 -6.96 -9.69 -17.93
N PRO A 78 -6.12 -10.53 -17.30
CA PRO A 78 -6.39 -11.96 -17.21
C PRO A 78 -7.81 -12.20 -16.68
N THR A 79 -8.58 -13.03 -17.38
CA THR A 79 -9.96 -13.36 -16.99
C THR A 79 -10.04 -14.16 -15.70
N HIS A 80 -8.92 -14.72 -15.24
CA HIS A 80 -8.83 -15.53 -14.03
C HIS A 80 -7.89 -14.89 -13.02
N ASN A 81 -8.31 -14.88 -11.75
CA ASN A 81 -7.50 -14.38 -10.63
C ASN A 81 -6.31 -15.29 -10.28
N SER A 82 -6.32 -16.52 -10.78
CA SER A 82 -5.30 -17.54 -10.51
C SER A 82 -4.86 -18.18 -11.82
N PRO A 83 -3.54 -18.42 -12.02
CA PRO A 83 -3.04 -19.16 -13.16
C PRO A 83 -3.31 -20.68 -13.04
N PHE A 84 -3.77 -21.16 -11.88
CA PHE A 84 -4.06 -22.56 -11.63
C PHE A 84 -5.56 -22.86 -11.74
N SER A 85 -5.88 -24.10 -12.13
CA SER A 85 -7.23 -24.63 -11.86
C SER A 85 -7.40 -24.87 -10.35
N PRO A 86 -8.63 -24.85 -9.81
CA PRO A 86 -8.86 -25.05 -8.37
C PRO A 86 -8.24 -26.35 -7.82
N GLU A 87 -8.22 -27.42 -8.63
CA GLU A 87 -7.64 -28.71 -8.26
C GLU A 87 -6.11 -28.65 -8.17
N LEU A 88 -5.47 -27.99 -9.14
CA LEU A 88 -4.01 -27.81 -9.13
C LEU A 88 -3.57 -26.85 -8.04
N GLU A 89 -4.38 -25.83 -7.75
CA GLU A 89 -4.13 -24.89 -6.65
C GLU A 89 -4.10 -25.60 -5.30
N ALA A 90 -5.06 -26.50 -5.05
CA ALA A 90 -5.09 -27.29 -3.82
C ALA A 90 -3.85 -28.17 -3.67
N VAL A 91 -3.45 -28.88 -4.74
CA VAL A 91 -2.24 -29.72 -4.75
C VAL A 91 -0.98 -28.88 -4.53
N PHE A 92 -0.90 -27.70 -5.15
CA PHE A 92 0.24 -26.79 -4.99
C PHE A 92 0.38 -26.33 -3.54
N PHE A 93 -0.69 -25.88 -2.90
CA PHE A 93 -0.62 -25.41 -1.51
C PHE A 93 -0.36 -26.54 -0.51
N GLU A 94 -0.88 -27.74 -0.74
CA GLU A 94 -0.60 -28.93 0.08
C GLU A 94 0.89 -29.33 0.01
N THR A 95 1.43 -29.41 -1.22
CA THR A 95 2.84 -29.75 -1.44
C THR A 95 3.76 -28.66 -0.91
N LEU A 96 3.47 -27.38 -1.16
CA LEU A 96 4.22 -26.25 -0.61
C LEU A 96 4.21 -26.25 0.91
N GLY A 97 3.06 -26.57 1.54
CA GLY A 97 2.96 -26.72 2.99
C GLY A 97 3.90 -27.79 3.55
N THR A 98 4.00 -28.93 2.84
CA THR A 98 4.90 -30.03 3.20
C THR A 98 6.37 -29.64 3.06
N VAL A 99 6.75 -29.03 1.93
CA VAL A 99 8.13 -28.57 1.68
C VAL A 99 8.55 -27.50 2.68
N LYS A 100 7.64 -26.56 2.99
CA LYS A 100 7.84 -25.52 4.00
C LYS A 100 8.07 -26.13 5.39
N ALA A 101 7.27 -27.11 5.80
CA ALA A 101 7.42 -27.77 7.10
C ALA A 101 8.77 -28.49 7.26
N LEU A 102 9.31 -29.00 6.14
CA LEU A 102 10.60 -29.67 6.09
C LEU A 102 11.80 -28.72 5.94
N ASN A 103 11.58 -27.41 5.74
CA ASN A 103 12.62 -26.40 5.48
C ASN A 103 13.60 -26.82 4.36
N ILE A 104 13.09 -27.45 3.30
CA ILE A 104 13.92 -27.87 2.17
C ILE A 104 14.38 -26.61 1.42
N VAL A 105 15.68 -26.46 1.23
CA VAL A 105 16.27 -25.42 0.37
C VAL A 105 16.41 -25.99 -1.04
N PRO A 106 15.66 -25.49 -2.04
CA PRO A 106 15.77 -25.98 -3.41
C PRO A 106 17.12 -25.60 -4.04
N GLU A 107 17.68 -26.49 -4.84
CA GLU A 107 18.92 -26.24 -5.59
C GLU A 107 18.69 -25.21 -6.72
N GLY A 108 19.73 -24.43 -7.06
CA GLY A 108 19.68 -23.50 -8.19
C GLY A 108 19.13 -22.10 -7.88
N PHE A 109 18.77 -21.80 -6.63
CA PHE A 109 18.27 -20.48 -6.21
C PHE A 109 19.28 -19.64 -5.41
N ASP A 110 20.55 -20.08 -5.32
CA ASP A 110 21.64 -19.40 -4.61
C ASP A 110 21.26 -18.93 -3.18
N LEU A 111 20.46 -19.73 -2.49
CA LEU A 111 20.06 -19.48 -1.10
C LEU A 111 21.07 -20.09 -0.14
N ASP A 112 22.04 -19.29 0.28
CA ASP A 112 22.98 -19.63 1.34
C ASP A 112 22.70 -18.75 2.57
N LEU A 113 22.44 -19.40 3.70
CA LEU A 113 22.13 -18.75 4.97
C LEU A 113 23.34 -17.95 5.48
N ASP A 114 24.56 -18.48 5.28
CA ASP A 114 25.79 -17.87 5.77
C ASP A 114 26.23 -16.69 4.89
N ALA A 115 25.81 -16.68 3.62
CA ALA A 115 26.10 -15.62 2.66
C ALA A 115 24.92 -14.66 2.43
N TYR A 116 23.82 -14.78 3.19
CA TYR A 116 22.64 -13.96 2.97
C TYR A 116 22.91 -12.47 3.24
N PRO A 117 22.59 -11.56 2.30
CA PRO A 117 22.92 -10.15 2.46
C PRO A 117 22.06 -9.49 3.54
N LEU A 118 22.69 -8.68 4.41
CA LEU A 118 21.98 -7.89 5.42
C LEU A 118 21.43 -6.56 4.89
N ARG A 119 21.86 -6.14 3.70
CA ARG A 119 21.46 -4.89 3.07
C ARG A 119 21.66 -4.95 1.56
N GLU A 120 20.78 -4.27 0.84
CA GLU A 120 20.84 -4.14 -0.61
C GLU A 120 20.58 -2.68 -1.03
N SER A 121 21.12 -2.27 -2.17
CA SER A 121 20.92 -0.92 -2.68
C SER A 121 20.12 -0.93 -3.98
N ILE A 122 18.91 -0.35 -3.92
CA ILE A 122 17.97 -0.32 -5.04
C ILE A 122 18.02 1.06 -5.69
N HIS A 123 17.95 1.10 -7.02
CA HIS A 123 17.87 2.35 -7.77
C HIS A 123 16.46 2.94 -7.70
N LEU A 124 16.36 4.24 -7.44
CA LEU A 124 15.11 4.99 -7.48
C LEU A 124 15.13 6.06 -8.55
N GLY A 125 14.15 5.96 -9.43
CA GLY A 125 13.90 6.91 -10.51
C GLY A 125 15.04 6.98 -11.52
N ARG A 126 14.97 8.00 -12.38
CA ARG A 126 15.92 8.18 -13.49
C ARG A 126 17.22 8.89 -13.10
N GLY A 127 17.33 9.40 -11.87
CA GLY A 127 18.45 10.24 -11.41
C GLY A 127 19.60 9.50 -10.73
N GLY A 128 19.66 8.16 -10.80
CA GLY A 128 20.74 7.37 -10.19
C GLY A 128 20.75 7.36 -8.65
N LYS A 129 19.72 7.92 -8.01
CA LYS A 129 19.56 7.88 -6.55
C LYS A 129 19.41 6.43 -6.12
N ARG A 130 20.17 6.01 -5.09
CA ARG A 130 20.04 4.68 -4.50
C ARG A 130 19.47 4.78 -3.10
N ILE A 131 18.54 3.90 -2.76
CA ILE A 131 18.12 3.69 -1.37
C ILE A 131 18.73 2.39 -0.88
N LEU A 132 19.26 2.44 0.33
CA LEU A 132 19.72 1.28 1.07
C LEU A 132 18.52 0.65 1.78
N VAL A 133 18.20 -0.58 1.43
CA VAL A 133 17.18 -1.40 2.09
C VAL A 133 17.90 -2.38 3.00
N LEU A 134 17.47 -2.46 4.25
CA LEU A 134 17.94 -3.47 5.18
C LEU A 134 17.18 -4.77 4.91
N LEU A 135 17.92 -5.88 4.95
CA LEU A 135 17.41 -7.22 4.78
C LEU A 135 17.64 -8.03 6.07
N PRO A 136 16.90 -7.77 7.17
CA PRO A 136 16.98 -8.59 8.37
C PRO A 136 16.72 -10.06 8.05
N LEU A 137 17.63 -10.93 8.51
CA LEU A 137 17.62 -12.36 8.22
C LEU A 137 16.31 -13.02 8.67
N ASP A 138 15.85 -12.69 9.87
CA ASP A 138 14.61 -13.18 10.49
C ASP A 138 13.35 -12.86 9.68
N ILE A 139 13.37 -11.82 8.85
CA ILE A 139 12.24 -11.41 8.02
C ILE A 139 12.37 -11.94 6.59
N TRP A 140 13.54 -11.73 5.97
CA TRP A 140 13.71 -11.95 4.54
C TRP A 140 14.13 -13.35 4.18
N TRP A 141 14.90 -14.04 5.04
CA TRP A 141 15.31 -15.42 4.78
C TRP A 141 14.10 -16.37 4.66
N PRO A 142 13.14 -16.41 5.62
CA PRO A 142 11.98 -17.30 5.48
C PRO A 142 11.14 -17.00 4.24
N ARG A 143 11.11 -15.73 3.80
CA ARG A 143 10.38 -15.30 2.60
C ARG A 143 11.08 -15.74 1.32
N ALA A 144 12.39 -15.55 1.24
CA ALA A 144 13.19 -15.97 0.10
C ALA A 144 13.15 -17.49 -0.07
N LEU A 145 13.27 -18.22 1.05
CA LEU A 145 13.11 -19.67 1.06
C LEU A 145 11.73 -20.10 0.57
N LEU A 146 10.66 -19.54 1.13
CA LEU A 146 9.29 -19.87 0.71
C LEU A 146 9.04 -19.59 -0.77
N TRP A 147 9.57 -18.47 -1.27
CA TRP A 147 9.45 -18.09 -2.68
C TRP A 147 10.18 -19.09 -3.59
N SER A 148 11.41 -19.49 -3.24
CA SER A 148 12.16 -20.51 -4.00
C SER A 148 11.47 -21.87 -4.00
N GLN A 149 10.89 -22.27 -2.86
CA GLN A 149 10.13 -23.52 -2.74
C GLN A 149 8.91 -23.50 -3.66
N GLY A 150 8.18 -22.38 -3.70
CA GLY A 150 7.04 -22.20 -4.60
C GLY A 150 7.45 -22.26 -6.07
N LEU A 151 8.52 -21.57 -6.45
CA LEU A 151 9.03 -21.59 -7.83
C LEU A 151 9.46 -22.99 -8.26
N ASN A 152 10.22 -23.70 -7.41
CA ASN A 152 10.71 -25.04 -7.70
C ASN A 152 9.58 -26.06 -7.89
N LEU A 153 8.41 -25.84 -7.29
CA LEU A 153 7.23 -26.71 -7.47
C LEU A 153 6.47 -26.41 -8.76
N MET A 154 6.69 -25.25 -9.38
CA MET A 154 6.06 -24.84 -10.64
C MET A 154 6.90 -25.16 -11.88
N THR A 155 8.20 -25.42 -11.70
CA THR A 155 9.16 -25.79 -12.77
C THR A 155 9.32 -27.29 -12.91
#